data_AF-A0A2E8H2C4-F1
#
_entry.id   AF-A0A2E8H2C4-F1
#
_cell.length_a   1.000
_cell.length_b   1.000
_cell.length_c   1.000
_cell.angle_alpha   90.00
_cell.angle_beta   90.00
_cell.angle_gamma   90.00
#
_symmetry.space_group_name_H-M   'P 1'
#
loop_
_entity.id
_entity.type
_entity.pdbx_description
1 polymer ?
#
loop_
_entity_poly.entity_id
_entity_poly.type
_entity_poly.pdbx_seq_one_letter_code
_entity_poly.pdbx_strand_id
1 'polypeptide(L)'
;MLLGGAAVSYGFQMWPALLGICFFRWFTPQGVVAGLIAGILAVTFTYVTQLGGLIGIGRYPLTIHSAGWGILFNLGTCVLVSAFTQTRDDEKARHRHESHDFLREHTRLEPAAERWKKPVWAFVIIWFLCAIGPFAVLGNESDPAAWSFGIPTLWVWQIVWWVIGVIMMYLLAFKLEMSTVPRSEVKALVDTD
;
A
#
# COMPACT_ATOMS: atom_id res chain seq x y z
N MET A 1 13.37 20.69 -3.56
CA MET A 1 12.48 19.53 -3.82
C MET A 1 12.89 18.24 -3.08
N LEU A 2 13.86 18.27 -2.16
CA LEU A 2 14.34 17.06 -1.47
C LEU A 2 13.47 16.64 -0.26
N LEU A 3 12.92 17.62 0.47
CA LEU A 3 12.10 17.36 1.67
C LEU A 3 10.72 16.75 1.33
N GLY A 4 10.12 17.15 0.21
CA GLY A 4 8.80 16.64 -0.21
C GLY A 4 8.81 15.16 -0.58
N GLY A 5 9.80 14.71 -1.35
CA GLY A 5 9.95 13.29 -1.70
C GLY A 5 10.26 12.40 -0.49
N ALA A 6 11.06 12.92 0.46
CA ALA A 6 11.34 12.23 1.71
C ALA A 6 10.09 12.11 2.59
N ALA A 7 9.31 13.19 2.73
CA ALA A 7 8.08 13.20 3.54
C ALA A 7 7.05 12.17 3.08
N VAL A 8 6.79 12.09 1.77
CA VAL A 8 5.87 11.08 1.19
C VAL A 8 6.40 9.66 1.42
N SER A 9 7.72 9.46 1.32
CA SER A 9 8.35 8.17 1.56
C SER A 9 8.22 7.71 3.02
N TYR A 10 8.37 8.64 3.99
CA TYR A 10 8.17 8.34 5.41
C TYR A 10 6.71 8.05 5.73
N GLY A 11 5.76 8.79 5.14
CA GLY A 11 4.33 8.49 5.26
C GLY A 11 4.00 7.08 4.74
N PHE A 12 4.61 6.69 3.61
CA PHE A 12 4.42 5.35 3.05
C PHE A 12 4.96 4.23 3.96
N GLN A 13 5.97 4.49 4.78
CA GLN A 13 6.50 3.51 5.73
C GLN A 13 5.57 3.22 6.92
N MET A 14 4.52 4.02 7.15
CA MET A 14 3.49 3.72 8.16
C MET A 14 2.49 2.64 7.71
N TRP A 15 2.50 2.29 6.41
CA TRP A 15 1.57 1.32 5.83
C TRP A 15 1.54 -0.03 6.57
N PRO A 16 2.67 -0.63 6.99
CA PRO A 16 2.66 -1.92 7.71
C PRO A 16 1.92 -1.86 9.05
N ALA A 17 1.94 -0.70 9.72
CA ALA A 17 1.17 -0.49 10.96
C ALA A 17 -0.35 -0.52 10.69
N LEU A 18 -0.80 0.18 9.65
CA LEU A 18 -2.20 0.17 9.22
C LEU A 18 -2.65 -1.24 8.79
N LEU A 19 -1.79 -1.95 8.06
CA LEU A 19 -2.03 -3.33 7.66
C LEU A 19 -2.16 -4.28 8.86
N GLY A 20 -1.30 -4.12 9.88
CA GLY A 20 -1.37 -4.92 11.10
C GLY A 20 -2.67 -4.71 11.86
N ILE A 21 -3.13 -3.46 11.97
CA ILE A 21 -4.35 -3.11 12.72
C ILE A 21 -5.62 -3.53 11.97
N CYS A 22 -5.68 -3.29 10.66
CA CYS A 22 -6.93 -3.44 9.91
C CYS A 22 -7.11 -4.82 9.24
N PHE A 23 -6.02 -5.51 8.89
CA PHE A 23 -6.10 -6.68 8.00
C PHE A 23 -5.35 -7.91 8.53
N PHE A 24 -4.18 -7.74 9.15
CA PHE A 24 -3.25 -8.83 9.45
C PHE A 24 -3.06 -9.04 10.95
N ARG A 25 -3.90 -9.90 11.55
CA ARG A 25 -3.88 -10.26 13.00
C ARG A 25 -2.55 -10.79 13.56
N TRP A 26 -1.65 -11.22 12.67
CA TRP A 26 -0.39 -11.88 13.01
C TRP A 26 0.81 -10.93 13.16
N PHE A 27 0.65 -9.63 12.85
CA PHE A 27 1.71 -8.64 13.01
C PHE A 27 1.84 -8.25 14.48
N THR A 28 3.07 -8.29 14.99
CA THR A 28 3.37 -7.91 16.37
C THR A 28 3.80 -6.44 16.42
N PRO A 29 3.55 -5.72 17.54
CA PRO A 29 4.04 -4.35 17.70
C PRO A 29 5.57 -4.26 17.53
N GLN A 30 6.29 -5.27 18.03
CA GLN A 30 7.74 -5.38 17.88
C GLN A 30 8.16 -5.52 16.41
N GLY A 31 7.42 -6.33 15.63
CA GLY A 31 7.65 -6.47 14.19
C GLY A 31 7.37 -5.19 13.42
N VAL A 32 6.26 -4.50 13.71
CA VAL A 32 5.92 -3.23 13.05
C VAL A 32 6.97 -2.15 13.32
N VAL A 33 7.44 -2.02 14.57
CA VAL A 33 8.49 -1.03 14.93
C VAL A 33 9.82 -1.39 14.29
N ALA A 34 10.23 -2.66 14.34
CA ALA A 34 11.48 -3.11 13.71
C ALA A 34 11.45 -2.93 12.19
N GLY A 35 10.31 -3.23 11.56
CA GLY A 35 10.08 -2.99 10.13
C GLY A 35 10.16 -1.50 9.78
N LEU A 36 9.54 -0.63 10.58
CA LEU A 36 9.60 0.82 10.38
C LEU A 36 11.05 1.33 10.43
N ILE A 37 11.81 0.93 11.46
CA ILE A 37 13.23 1.33 11.60
C ILE A 37 14.05 0.80 10.42
N ALA A 38 13.90 -0.49 10.06
CA ALA A 38 14.60 -1.08 8.93
C ALA A 38 14.24 -0.40 7.60
N GLY A 39 12.97 -0.02 7.41
CA GLY A 39 12.48 0.71 6.25
C GLY A 39 13.09 2.12 6.14
N ILE A 40 13.12 2.87 7.25
CA ILE A 40 13.76 4.20 7.31
C ILE A 40 15.25 4.08 6.95
N LEU A 41 15.95 3.10 7.53
CA LEU A 41 17.36 2.88 7.27
C LEU A 41 17.62 2.46 5.83
N ALA A 42 16.79 1.57 5.27
CA ALA A 42 16.88 1.13 3.88
C ALA A 42 16.63 2.28 2.90
N VAL A 43 15.63 3.14 3.13
CA VAL A 43 15.39 4.34 2.31
C VAL A 43 16.57 5.29 2.41
N THR A 44 17.08 5.55 3.61
CA THR A 44 18.20 6.46 3.82
C THR A 44 19.46 5.93 3.13
N PHE A 45 19.74 4.63 3.27
CA PHE A 45 20.89 3.99 2.66
C PHE A 45 20.79 3.95 1.13
N THR A 46 19.65 3.52 0.57
CA THR A 46 19.43 3.48 -0.89
C THR A 46 19.47 4.87 -1.52
N TYR A 47 19.04 5.90 -0.78
CA TYR A 47 19.11 7.29 -1.20
C TYR A 47 20.53 7.86 -1.18
N VAL A 48 21.29 7.60 -0.10
CA VAL A 48 22.66 8.14 0.09
C VAL A 48 23.69 7.44 -0.79
N THR A 49 23.61 6.11 -0.90
CA THR A 49 24.63 5.34 -1.61
C THR A 49 24.50 5.37 -3.12
N GLN A 50 23.40 5.92 -3.67
CA GLN A 50 23.03 5.75 -5.08
C GLN A 50 23.32 4.31 -5.53
N LEU A 51 22.84 3.31 -4.80
CA LEU A 51 23.38 1.95 -4.85
C LEU A 51 23.48 1.39 -6.28
N GLY A 52 22.58 1.74 -7.20
CA GLY A 52 22.70 1.33 -8.59
C GLY A 52 23.79 2.04 -9.41
N GLY A 53 24.30 3.21 -8.98
CA GLY A 53 25.50 3.86 -9.52
C GLY A 53 26.79 3.13 -9.14
N LEU A 54 26.86 2.47 -7.97
CA LEU A 54 28.01 1.65 -7.55
C LEU A 54 28.09 0.29 -8.26
N ILE A 55 26.94 -0.23 -8.72
CA ILE A 55 26.83 -1.55 -9.39
C ILE A 55 26.68 -1.38 -10.92
N GLY A 56 26.77 -0.15 -11.46
CA GLY A 56 26.67 0.13 -12.89
C GLY A 56 25.26 0.01 -13.51
N ILE A 57 24.21 -0.10 -12.70
CA ILE A 57 22.80 -0.29 -13.10
C ILE A 57 22.03 1.06 -13.12
N GLY A 58 22.71 2.18 -12.84
CA GLY A 58 22.12 3.52 -12.83
C GLY A 58 21.53 3.92 -11.47
N ARG A 59 21.18 5.19 -11.26
CA ARG A 59 20.85 5.79 -9.94
C ARG A 59 19.74 5.08 -9.15
N TYR A 60 18.88 4.30 -9.81
CA TYR A 60 17.80 3.52 -9.20
C TYR A 60 17.85 2.07 -9.71
N PRO A 61 18.19 1.06 -8.89
CA PRO A 61 18.16 -0.33 -9.34
C PRO A 61 16.73 -0.72 -9.74
N LEU A 62 16.60 -1.29 -10.95
CA LEU A 62 15.32 -1.67 -11.58
C LEU A 62 14.34 -0.52 -11.85
N THR A 63 14.78 0.75 -11.91
CA THR A 63 13.89 1.93 -12.07
C THR A 63 12.84 2.10 -10.96
N ILE A 64 12.93 1.34 -9.86
CA ILE A 64 12.04 1.47 -8.70
C ILE A 64 12.56 2.59 -7.79
N HIS A 65 11.70 3.57 -7.49
CA HIS A 65 12.02 4.68 -6.59
C HIS A 65 12.47 4.16 -5.20
N SER A 66 13.33 4.91 -4.50
CA SER A 66 13.85 4.51 -3.18
C SER A 66 12.76 4.17 -2.16
N ALA A 67 11.57 4.79 -2.27
CA ALA A 67 10.41 4.45 -1.46
C ALA A 67 9.91 2.99 -1.65
N GLY A 68 10.01 2.45 -2.87
CA GLY A 68 9.63 1.08 -3.19
C GLY A 68 10.55 0.03 -2.54
N TRP A 69 11.86 0.31 -2.51
CA TRP A 69 12.81 -0.54 -1.77
C TRP A 69 12.61 -0.41 -0.26
N GLY A 70 12.34 0.80 0.22
CA GLY A 70 12.00 1.07 1.61
C GLY A 70 10.85 0.22 2.16
N ILE A 71 9.73 0.15 1.43
CA ILE A 71 8.58 -0.64 1.88
C ILE A 71 8.86 -2.15 1.82
N LEU A 72 9.66 -2.62 0.86
CA LEU A 72 10.01 -4.03 0.73
C LEU A 72 10.82 -4.51 1.94
N PHE A 73 11.84 -3.74 2.33
CA PHE A 73 12.59 -4.03 3.56
C PHE A 73 11.72 -3.87 4.81
N ASN A 74 10.87 -2.84 4.87
CA ASN A 74 9.97 -2.63 6.01
C ASN A 74 9.02 -3.83 6.21
N LEU A 75 8.26 -4.21 5.18
CA LEU A 75 7.35 -5.35 5.22
C LEU A 75 8.09 -6.66 5.46
N GLY A 76 9.25 -6.87 4.81
CA GLY A 76 10.07 -8.07 4.99
C GLY A 76 10.53 -8.24 6.44
N THR A 77 11.12 -7.20 7.04
CA THR A 77 11.54 -7.21 8.44
C THR A 77 10.34 -7.33 9.38
N CYS A 78 9.23 -6.64 9.10
CA CYS A 78 8.00 -6.74 9.89
C CYS A 78 7.46 -8.16 9.93
N VAL A 79 7.38 -8.84 8.78
CA VAL A 79 6.93 -10.24 8.69
C VAL A 79 7.88 -11.17 9.44
N LEU A 80 9.19 -11.05 9.22
CA LEU A 80 10.19 -11.90 9.87
C LEU A 80 10.17 -11.73 11.39
N VAL A 81 10.29 -10.50 11.88
CA VAL A 81 10.30 -10.23 13.32
C VAL A 81 8.96 -10.63 13.94
N SER A 82 7.82 -10.35 13.30
CA SER A 82 6.50 -10.78 13.79
C SER A 82 6.41 -12.31 13.87
N ALA A 83 6.96 -13.05 12.91
CA ALA A 83 6.97 -14.50 12.95
C ALA A 83 7.78 -15.04 14.15
N PHE A 84 8.88 -14.39 14.52
CA PHE A 84 9.70 -14.80 15.67
C PHE A 84 9.21 -14.26 17.03
N THR A 85 8.48 -13.13 17.05
CA THR A 85 7.96 -12.50 18.27
C THR A 85 6.49 -12.78 18.54
N GLN A 86 5.87 -13.68 17.77
CA GLN A 86 4.59 -14.28 18.14
C GLN A 86 4.76 -15.10 19.42
N THR A 87 4.78 -14.42 20.57
CA THR A 87 4.66 -15.06 21.87
C THR A 87 3.23 -15.54 22.05
N ARG A 88 3.09 -16.72 22.67
CA ARG A 88 1.83 -17.30 23.19
C ARG A 88 1.30 -16.51 24.40
N ASP A 89 1.33 -15.19 24.33
CA ASP A 89 0.76 -14.34 25.36
C ASP A 89 -0.76 -14.27 25.09
N ASP A 90 -1.47 -15.30 25.58
CA ASP A 90 -2.85 -15.62 25.22
C ASP A 90 -3.80 -14.44 25.42
N GLU A 91 -3.56 -13.60 26.44
CA GLU A 91 -4.43 -12.49 26.79
C GLU A 91 -4.31 -11.31 25.81
N LYS A 92 -3.08 -10.93 25.42
CA LYS A 92 -2.85 -9.90 24.39
C LYS A 92 -3.26 -10.38 23.00
N ALA A 93 -3.08 -11.67 22.72
CA ALA A 93 -3.58 -12.27 21.49
C ALA A 93 -5.12 -12.27 21.45
N ARG A 94 -5.78 -12.57 22.57
CA ARG A 94 -7.24 -12.57 22.70
C ARG A 94 -7.84 -11.19 22.44
N HIS A 95 -7.36 -10.14 23.10
CA HIS A 95 -7.88 -8.78 22.87
C HIS A 95 -7.71 -8.30 21.43
N ARG A 96 -6.60 -8.66 20.77
CA ARG A 96 -6.41 -8.36 19.33
C ARG A 96 -7.37 -9.17 18.46
N HIS A 97 -7.58 -10.44 18.76
CA HIS A 97 -8.55 -11.26 18.03
C HIS A 97 -9.96 -10.73 18.18
N GLU A 98 -10.40 -10.38 19.40
CA GLU A 98 -11.70 -9.75 19.66
C GLU A 98 -11.87 -8.46 18.87
N SER A 99 -10.84 -7.61 18.81
CA SER A 99 -10.86 -6.37 18.03
C SER A 99 -10.99 -6.64 16.51
N HIS A 100 -10.24 -7.62 16.00
CA HIS A 100 -10.30 -8.01 14.58
C HIS A 100 -11.63 -8.69 14.22
N ASP A 101 -12.19 -9.49 15.12
CA ASP A 101 -13.47 -10.16 14.94
C ASP A 101 -14.60 -9.12 14.94
N PHE A 102 -14.56 -8.15 15.86
CA PHE A 102 -15.47 -7.00 15.87
C PHE A 102 -15.42 -6.24 14.55
N LEU A 103 -14.23 -5.87 14.07
CA LEU A 103 -14.06 -5.18 12.79
C LEU A 103 -14.59 -6.02 11.63
N ARG A 104 -14.30 -7.32 11.60
CA ARG A 104 -14.72 -8.21 10.52
C ARG A 104 -16.24 -8.41 10.48
N GLU A 105 -16.89 -8.45 11.64
CA GLU A 105 -18.34 -8.59 11.75
C GLU A 105 -19.06 -7.33 11.23
N HIS A 106 -18.55 -6.15 11.57
CA HIS A 106 -19.17 -4.87 11.20
C HIS A 106 -18.78 -4.36 9.80
N THR A 107 -17.73 -4.93 9.18
CA THR A 107 -17.26 -4.53 7.83
C THR A 107 -17.49 -5.60 6.77
N ARG A 108 -18.27 -6.64 7.08
CA ARG A 108 -18.51 -7.73 6.14
C ARG A 108 -19.31 -7.24 4.93
N LEU A 109 -18.75 -7.50 3.75
CA LEU A 109 -19.40 -7.17 2.48
C LEU A 109 -20.70 -7.95 2.29
N GLU A 110 -21.69 -7.30 1.69
CA GLU A 110 -22.91 -7.97 1.25
C GLU A 110 -22.58 -9.06 0.20
N PRO A 111 -23.26 -10.22 0.18
CA PRO A 111 -22.98 -11.29 -0.80
C PRO A 111 -22.99 -10.80 -2.26
N ALA A 112 -23.83 -9.80 -2.57
CA ALA A 112 -23.90 -9.18 -3.89
C ALA A 112 -22.68 -8.32 -4.27
N ALA A 113 -21.97 -7.78 -3.27
CA ALA A 113 -20.73 -7.01 -3.42
C ALA A 113 -19.50 -7.92 -3.40
N GLU A 114 -19.54 -9.05 -2.69
CA GLU A 114 -18.42 -9.98 -2.57
C GLU A 114 -17.93 -10.52 -3.92
N ARG A 115 -18.84 -10.71 -4.90
CA ARG A 115 -18.48 -11.10 -6.28
C ARG A 115 -17.56 -10.08 -6.97
N TRP A 116 -17.64 -8.80 -6.59
CA TRP A 116 -16.82 -7.73 -7.16
C TRP A 116 -15.44 -7.63 -6.52
N LYS A 117 -15.20 -8.32 -5.38
CA LYS A 117 -13.95 -8.20 -4.63
C LYS A 117 -12.74 -8.60 -5.47
N LYS A 118 -12.77 -9.79 -6.05
CA LYS A 118 -11.67 -10.31 -6.88
C LYS A 118 -11.39 -9.45 -8.12
N PRO A 119 -12.37 -9.11 -8.98
CA PRO A 119 -12.10 -8.32 -10.19
C PRO A 119 -11.65 -6.89 -9.86
N VAL A 120 -12.24 -6.25 -8.86
CA VAL A 120 -11.84 -4.88 -8.48
C VAL A 120 -10.42 -4.88 -7.90
N TRP A 121 -10.04 -5.85 -7.07
CA TRP A 121 -8.66 -5.97 -6.60
C TRP A 121 -7.65 -6.28 -7.71
N ALA A 122 -8.01 -7.13 -8.68
CA ALA A 122 -7.18 -7.37 -9.86
C ALA A 122 -6.99 -6.07 -10.66
N PHE A 123 -8.07 -5.30 -10.82
CA PHE A 123 -8.04 -4.01 -11.49
C PHE A 123 -7.16 -2.99 -10.75
N VAL A 124 -7.19 -2.95 -9.42
CA VAL A 124 -6.27 -2.13 -8.60
C VAL A 124 -4.82 -2.46 -8.87
N ILE A 125 -4.47 -3.76 -8.90
CA ILE A 125 -3.10 -4.20 -9.18
C ILE A 125 -2.68 -3.78 -10.59
N ILE A 126 -3.52 -4.02 -11.60
CA ILE A 126 -3.25 -3.63 -12.99
C ILE A 126 -3.05 -2.12 -13.07
N TRP A 127 -3.94 -1.35 -12.44
CA TRP A 127 -3.84 0.11 -12.41
C TRP A 127 -2.54 0.58 -11.78
N PHE A 128 -2.13 0.03 -10.62
CA PHE A 128 -0.86 0.36 -9.99
C PHE A 128 0.33 0.06 -10.90
N LEU A 129 0.33 -1.08 -11.60
CA LEU A 129 1.41 -1.48 -12.50
C LEU A 129 1.52 -0.60 -13.75
N CYS A 130 0.38 -0.16 -14.30
CA CYS A 130 0.33 0.62 -15.54
C CYS A 130 0.40 2.14 -15.34
N ALA A 131 -0.19 2.66 -14.27
CA ALA A 131 -0.21 4.10 -13.99
C ALA A 131 1.10 4.56 -13.33
N ILE A 132 1.57 3.83 -12.31
CA ILE A 132 2.72 4.24 -11.47
C ILE A 132 3.91 3.29 -11.67
N GLY A 133 3.63 2.01 -11.96
CA GLY A 133 4.62 0.96 -12.06
C GLY A 133 5.41 0.94 -13.38
N PRO A 134 6.17 -0.14 -13.61
CA PRO A 134 7.12 -0.22 -14.73
C PRO A 134 6.46 -0.17 -16.11
N PHE A 135 5.17 -0.48 -16.22
CA PHE A 135 4.45 -0.44 -17.50
C PHE A 135 4.14 0.98 -17.98
N ALA A 136 4.39 2.02 -17.18
CA ALA A 136 4.37 3.39 -17.65
C ALA A 136 5.35 3.64 -18.82
N VAL A 137 6.43 2.85 -18.92
CA VAL A 137 7.39 2.89 -20.04
C VAL A 137 6.72 2.55 -21.38
N LEU A 138 5.66 1.73 -21.39
CA LEU A 138 4.92 1.41 -22.62
C LEU A 138 4.23 2.63 -23.23
N GLY A 139 3.90 3.62 -22.41
CA GLY A 139 3.33 4.89 -22.86
C GLY A 139 4.37 5.93 -23.24
N ASN A 140 5.67 5.64 -23.11
CA ASN A 140 6.74 6.62 -23.29
C ASN A 140 7.38 6.51 -24.68
N GLU A 141 7.18 7.54 -25.51
CA GLU A 141 7.89 7.71 -26.78
C GLU A 141 8.95 8.80 -26.61
N SER A 142 10.20 8.40 -26.84
CA SER A 142 11.37 9.27 -26.69
C SER A 142 11.56 10.22 -27.86
N ASP A 143 11.06 9.88 -29.06
CA ASP A 143 11.16 10.72 -30.24
C ASP A 143 10.10 11.84 -30.21
N PRO A 144 10.49 13.13 -30.12
CA PRO A 144 9.56 14.25 -30.16
C PRO A 144 8.72 14.33 -31.44
N ALA A 145 9.20 13.77 -32.56
CA ALA A 145 8.45 13.77 -33.82
C ALA A 145 7.23 12.83 -33.79
N ALA A 146 7.26 11.81 -32.94
CA ALA A 146 6.19 10.85 -32.74
C ALA A 146 5.25 11.23 -31.57
N TRP A 147 5.43 12.42 -30.98
CA TRP A 147 4.58 12.90 -29.89
C TRP A 147 3.14 13.18 -30.34
N SER A 148 2.22 12.40 -29.81
CA SER A 148 0.79 12.60 -29.99
C SER A 148 0.37 13.96 -29.46
N PHE A 149 -0.33 14.75 -30.28
CA PHE A 149 -0.85 16.08 -29.91
C PHE A 149 0.23 17.10 -29.51
N GLY A 150 1.49 16.90 -29.92
CA GLY A 150 2.59 17.79 -29.59
C GLY A 150 3.02 17.77 -28.11
N ILE A 151 2.52 16.80 -27.35
CA ILE A 151 2.89 16.58 -25.95
C ILE A 151 3.53 15.19 -25.80
N PRO A 152 4.45 14.99 -24.84
CA PRO A 152 5.06 13.69 -24.63
C PRO A 152 3.97 12.63 -24.44
N THR A 153 4.06 11.53 -25.17
CA THR A 153 3.04 10.46 -25.14
C THR A 153 2.84 9.88 -23.73
N LEU A 154 3.87 9.98 -22.88
CA LEU A 154 3.79 9.61 -21.46
C LEU A 154 2.73 10.43 -20.72
N TRP A 155 2.54 11.71 -21.03
CA TRP A 155 1.48 12.53 -20.42
C TRP A 155 0.09 12.04 -20.83
N VAL A 156 -0.09 11.71 -22.11
CA VAL A 156 -1.35 11.15 -22.61
C VAL A 156 -1.65 9.83 -21.90
N TRP A 157 -0.64 8.95 -21.80
CA TRP A 157 -0.73 7.69 -21.05
C TRP A 157 -1.14 7.93 -19.60
N GLN A 158 -0.48 8.85 -18.90
CA GLN A 158 -0.81 9.18 -17.52
C GLN A 158 -2.24 9.68 -17.40
N ILE A 159 -2.68 10.66 -18.19
CA ILE A 159 -4.04 11.18 -18.11
C ILE A 159 -5.08 10.07 -18.29
N VAL A 160 -4.88 9.17 -19.26
CA VAL A 160 -5.77 8.02 -19.48
C VAL A 160 -5.83 7.13 -18.24
N TRP A 161 -4.69 6.74 -17.68
CA TRP A 161 -4.66 5.90 -16.49
C TRP A 161 -5.21 6.60 -15.25
N TRP A 162 -5.05 7.92 -15.11
CA TRP A 162 -5.65 8.68 -14.02
C TRP A 162 -7.18 8.72 -14.11
N VAL A 163 -7.75 8.88 -15.31
CA VAL A 163 -9.20 8.77 -15.53
C VAL A 163 -9.70 7.35 -15.18
N ILE A 164 -8.96 6.31 -15.60
CA ILE A 164 -9.23 4.92 -15.20
C ILE A 164 -9.16 4.77 -13.67
N GLY A 165 -8.25 5.49 -13.02
CA GLY A 165 -8.09 5.50 -11.55
C GLY A 165 -9.30 6.09 -10.83
N VAL A 166 -9.94 7.12 -11.38
CA VAL A 166 -11.21 7.64 -10.84
C VAL A 166 -12.30 6.56 -10.89
N ILE A 167 -12.40 5.82 -11.99
CA ILE A 167 -13.35 4.70 -12.14
C ILE A 167 -13.04 3.60 -11.11
N MET A 168 -11.76 3.27 -10.94
CA MET A 168 -11.32 2.32 -9.92
C MET A 168 -11.73 2.76 -8.52
N MET A 169 -11.51 4.03 -8.16
CA MET A 169 -11.92 4.59 -6.86
C MET A 169 -13.43 4.52 -6.66
N TYR A 170 -14.20 4.82 -7.71
CA TYR A 170 -15.66 4.66 -7.69
C TYR A 170 -16.07 3.21 -7.42
N LEU A 171 -15.45 2.23 -8.08
CA LEU A 171 -15.74 0.80 -7.85
C LEU A 171 -15.38 0.38 -6.42
N LEU A 172 -14.22 0.81 -5.91
CA LEU A 172 -13.78 0.54 -4.54
C LEU A 172 -14.75 1.15 -3.50
N ALA A 173 -15.14 2.41 -3.68
CA ALA A 173 -15.98 3.11 -2.72
C ALA A 173 -17.42 2.60 -2.70
N PHE A 174 -18.04 2.39 -3.87
CA PHE A 174 -19.47 2.11 -3.97
C PHE A 174 -19.80 0.65 -4.27
N LYS A 175 -19.01 -0.05 -5.10
CA LYS A 175 -19.27 -1.47 -5.41
C LYS A 175 -18.70 -2.41 -4.35
N LEU A 176 -17.61 -2.02 -3.70
CA LEU A 176 -17.06 -2.71 -2.55
C LEU A 176 -17.39 -2.05 -1.21
N GLU A 177 -18.28 -1.05 -1.19
CA GLU A 177 -18.83 -0.48 0.06
C GLU A 177 -17.75 -0.01 1.06
N MET A 178 -16.52 0.23 0.62
CA MET A 178 -15.40 0.57 1.51
C MET A 178 -15.47 2.01 2.05
N SER A 179 -16.39 2.81 1.52
CA SER A 179 -16.66 4.19 1.97
C SER A 179 -18.14 4.38 2.34
N THR A 180 -18.86 3.30 2.68
CA THR A 180 -20.24 3.38 3.15
C THR A 180 -20.33 3.08 4.63
N VAL A 181 -21.32 3.66 5.30
CA VAL A 181 -21.53 3.46 6.74
C VAL A 181 -21.92 1.99 6.98
N PRO A 182 -21.34 1.32 8.00
CA PRO A 182 -21.80 0.03 8.45
C PRO A 182 -23.31 0.04 8.72
N ARG A 183 -24.04 -0.95 8.20
CA ARG A 183 -25.49 -1.01 8.39
C ARG A 183 -25.88 -1.50 9.79
N SER A 184 -24.97 -2.12 10.53
CA SER A 184 -25.15 -2.47 11.93
C SER A 184 -24.86 -1.26 12.83
N GLU A 185 -25.83 -0.89 13.66
CA GLU A 185 -25.60 0.09 14.72
C GLU A 185 -24.62 -0.49 15.74
N VAL A 186 -23.51 0.21 15.94
CA VAL A 186 -22.57 -0.08 17.02
C VAL A 186 -23.23 0.36 18.33
N LYS A 187 -23.82 -0.58 19.06
CA LYS A 187 -24.26 -0.32 20.44
C LYS A 187 -23.03 -0.30 21.34
N ALA A 188 -22.76 0.85 21.95
CA ALA A 188 -21.81 0.92 23.04
C ALA A 188 -22.35 0.07 24.20
N LEU A 189 -21.56 -0.92 24.63
CA LEU A 189 -21.81 -1.63 25.89
C LEU A 189 -21.45 -0.65 27.02
N VAL A 190 -22.29 0.36 27.24
CA VAL A 190 -22.23 1.15 28.47
C VAL A 190 -23.13 0.42 29.45
N ASP A 191 -22.53 -0.15 30.50
CA ASP A 191 -23.29 -0.59 31.67
C ASP A 191 -24.10 0.61 32.13
N THR A 192 -25.42 0.49 31.97
CA THR A 192 -26.34 1.48 32.49
C THR A 192 -26.54 1.08 33.95
N ASP A 193 -25.76 1.72 34.83
CA ASP A 193 -25.99 1.69 36.28
C ASP A 193 -27.41 2.16 36.64
#